data_AF-A0A067E4N0-F1
#
_entry.id   AF-A0A067E4N0-F1
#
_cell.length_a   1.000
_cell.length_b   1.000
_cell.length_c   1.000
_cell.angle_alpha   90.00
_cell.angle_beta   90.00
_cell.angle_gamma   90.00
#
_symmetry.space_group_name_H-M   'P 1'
#
loop_
_entity.id
_entity.type
_entity.pdbx_description
1 polymer ?
#
loop_
_entity_poly.entity_id
_entity_poly.type
_entity_poly.pdbx_seq_one_letter_code
_entity_poly.pdbx_strand_id
1 'polypeptide(L)'
;MAEAKKQKHFVLVHGSNHGAWCWYKVKPQLEAAGHRVTALDLTASGIDMKKIQDVHSFYEYNEPLLEILASLSADEKVVIVGHSLGGLSLALAAEKFPHKISVAIFLTAFMPDTKHQPSYVVERFFERIPSGEWLDTQFSVIDSSNPSRKTLFFGYSFLTLKLYQLSPPEV
;
A
#
# COMPACT_ATOMS: atom_id res chain seq x y z
N MET A 1 7.56 -30.90 22.00
CA MET A 1 8.59 -30.19 21.22
C MET A 1 7.90 -28.99 20.58
N ALA A 2 8.14 -27.77 21.08
CA ALA A 2 7.59 -26.58 20.44
C ALA A 2 8.24 -26.45 19.06
N GLU A 3 7.43 -26.40 18.01
CA GLU A 3 7.90 -26.18 16.64
C GLU A 3 8.72 -24.89 16.63
N ALA A 4 9.99 -24.97 16.24
CA ALA A 4 10.85 -23.80 16.16
C ALA A 4 10.20 -22.79 15.22
N LYS A 5 9.76 -21.65 15.77
CA LYS A 5 8.99 -20.65 15.03
C LYS A 5 9.85 -20.13 13.88
N LYS A 6 9.59 -20.62 12.66
CA LYS A 6 10.43 -20.32 11.50
C LYS A 6 10.37 -18.81 11.21
N GLN A 7 11.51 -18.14 11.29
CA GLN A 7 11.65 -16.73 10.93
C GLN A 7 11.11 -16.50 9.51
N LYS A 8 10.35 -15.41 9.34
CA LYS A 8 9.82 -14.94 8.05
C LYS A 8 10.32 -13.52 7.81
N HIS A 9 10.34 -13.13 6.54
CA HIS A 9 10.58 -11.75 6.12
C HIS A 9 9.26 -11.15 5.67
N PHE A 10 8.78 -10.14 6.39
CA PHE A 10 7.58 -9.37 6.06
C PHE A 10 7.96 -8.13 5.24
N VAL A 11 7.26 -7.91 4.13
CA VAL A 11 7.34 -6.68 3.34
C VAL A 11 6.00 -5.96 3.47
N LEU A 12 6.01 -4.78 4.08
CA LEU A 12 4.82 -4.02 4.44
C LEU A 12 4.62 -2.86 3.46
N VAL A 13 3.50 -2.90 2.72
CA VAL A 13 3.16 -1.94 1.66
C VAL A 13 1.98 -1.08 2.10
N HIS A 14 2.21 0.23 2.21
CA HIS A 14 1.19 1.19 2.68
C HIS A 14 0.11 1.46 1.62
N GLY A 15 -0.94 2.19 2.04
CA GLY A 15 -2.03 2.64 1.16
C GLY A 15 -1.77 4.03 0.56
N SER A 16 -2.74 4.57 -0.19
CA SER A 16 -2.65 5.92 -0.74
C SER A 16 -2.50 6.98 0.36
N ASN A 17 -1.79 8.08 0.06
CA ASN A 17 -1.54 9.20 0.99
C ASN A 17 -0.81 8.84 2.29
N HIS A 18 -0.16 7.68 2.34
CA HIS A 18 0.63 7.22 3.49
C HIS A 18 2.07 6.93 3.05
N GLY A 19 2.89 6.48 3.98
CA GLY A 19 4.24 5.96 3.76
C GLY A 19 4.55 4.82 4.73
N ALA A 20 5.78 4.35 4.76
CA ALA A 20 6.32 3.36 5.68
C ALA A 20 6.00 3.67 7.14
N TRP A 21 5.91 4.96 7.48
CA TRP A 21 5.61 5.46 8.83
C TRP A 21 4.32 4.89 9.41
N CYS A 22 3.32 4.51 8.59
CA CYS A 22 2.07 3.96 9.11
C CYS A 22 2.24 2.60 9.80
N TRP A 23 3.38 1.93 9.59
CA TRP A 23 3.70 0.63 10.17
C TRP A 23 4.48 0.71 11.49
N TYR A 24 4.72 1.90 12.04
CA TYR A 24 5.62 2.09 13.19
C TYR A 24 5.25 1.28 14.44
N LYS A 25 3.96 0.96 14.67
CA LYS A 25 3.54 0.07 15.78
C LYS A 25 3.64 -1.41 15.44
N VAL A 26 3.46 -1.78 14.17
CA VAL A 26 3.40 -3.18 13.72
C VAL A 26 4.80 -3.75 13.51
N LYS A 27 5.69 -2.97 12.89
CA LYS A 27 7.09 -3.36 12.63
C LYS A 27 7.80 -3.88 13.90
N PRO A 28 7.85 -3.14 15.03
CA PRO A 28 8.53 -3.61 16.24
C PRO A 28 7.89 -4.87 16.85
N GLN A 29 6.57 -5.05 16.73
CA GLN A 29 5.90 -6.25 17.23
C GLN A 29 6.28 -7.50 16.43
N LEU A 30 6.34 -7.38 15.10
CA LEU A 30 6.80 -8.46 14.22
C LEU A 30 8.29 -8.78 14.44
N GLU A 31 9.13 -7.75 14.62
CA GLU A 31 10.55 -7.91 14.95
C GLU A 31 10.74 -8.58 16.31
N ALA A 32 9.99 -8.17 17.33
CA ALA A 32 9.99 -8.80 18.66
C ALA A 32 9.52 -10.28 18.62
N ALA A 33 8.67 -10.63 17.65
CA ALA A 33 8.28 -12.02 17.40
C ALA A 33 9.34 -12.84 16.64
N GLY A 34 10.50 -12.25 16.32
CA GLY A 34 11.63 -12.89 15.67
C GLY A 34 11.63 -12.80 14.14
N HIS A 35 10.78 -11.97 13.54
CA HIS A 35 10.68 -11.81 12.09
C HIS A 35 11.56 -10.68 11.56
N ARG A 36 11.99 -10.77 10.29
CA ARG A 36 12.57 -9.63 9.56
C ARG A 36 11.45 -8.79 8.97
N VAL A 37 11.55 -7.47 9.01
CA VAL A 37 10.49 -6.58 8.52
C VAL A 37 11.07 -5.44 7.69
N THR A 38 10.60 -5.34 6.45
CA THR A 38 10.86 -4.22 5.56
C THR A 38 9.57 -3.44 5.38
N ALA A 39 9.50 -2.23 5.94
CA ALA A 39 8.47 -1.25 5.62
C ALA A 39 9.11 -0.22 4.70
N LEU A 40 8.51 0.01 3.53
CA LEU A 40 9.07 0.86 2.48
C LEU A 40 8.14 2.02 2.18
N ASP A 41 8.72 3.12 1.73
CA ASP A 41 7.99 4.16 1.02
C ASP A 41 7.91 3.78 -0.46
N LEU A 42 6.71 3.81 -1.01
CA LEU A 42 6.51 3.80 -2.47
C LEU A 42 6.92 5.16 -3.06
N THR A 43 7.10 5.22 -4.38
CA THR A 43 7.50 6.47 -5.06
C THR A 43 6.51 7.60 -4.75
N ALA A 44 7.01 8.81 -4.49
CA ALA A 44 6.23 9.99 -4.09
C ALA A 44 5.38 9.79 -2.82
N SER A 45 5.81 8.91 -1.92
CA SER A 45 5.11 8.59 -0.67
C SER A 45 6.05 8.72 0.54
N GLY A 46 5.48 8.97 1.73
CA GLY A 46 6.25 9.14 2.96
C GLY A 46 7.31 10.24 2.86
N ILE A 47 8.59 9.86 2.96
CA ILE A 47 9.72 10.80 2.85
C ILE A 47 10.34 10.85 1.45
N ASP A 48 9.81 10.11 0.47
CA ASP A 48 10.28 10.19 -0.91
C ASP A 48 9.98 11.58 -1.50
N MET A 49 11.01 12.20 -2.06
CA MET A 49 10.97 13.61 -2.49
C MET A 49 10.39 13.80 -3.90
N LYS A 50 10.07 12.72 -4.64
CA LYS A 50 9.41 12.85 -5.94
C LYS A 50 7.99 13.38 -5.72
N LYS A 51 7.52 14.20 -6.66
CA LYS A 51 6.14 14.67 -6.65
C LYS A 51 5.27 13.65 -7.38
N ILE A 52 4.06 13.42 -6.88
CA ILE A 52 3.13 12.45 -7.50
C ILE A 52 2.77 12.83 -8.94
N GLN A 53 2.86 14.11 -9.30
CA GLN A 53 2.66 14.61 -10.66
C GLN A 53 3.70 14.05 -11.64
N ASP A 54 4.91 13.77 -11.15
CA ASP A 54 6.04 13.22 -11.92
C ASP A 54 6.04 11.68 -11.95
N VAL A 55 5.02 11.04 -11.36
CA VAL A 55 4.81 9.58 -11.41
C VAL A 55 3.73 9.28 -12.45
N HIS A 56 4.14 8.66 -13.55
CA HIS A 56 3.32 8.53 -14.76
C HIS A 56 2.68 7.15 -14.91
N SER A 57 3.15 6.16 -14.16
CA SER A 57 2.63 4.81 -14.22
C SER A 57 2.53 4.16 -12.85
N PHE A 58 1.65 3.16 -12.74
CA PHE A 58 1.57 2.34 -11.53
C PHE A 58 2.85 1.51 -11.31
N TYR A 59 3.61 1.24 -12.38
CA TYR A 59 4.93 0.61 -12.28
C TYR A 59 5.93 1.54 -11.61
N GLU A 60 6.04 2.81 -12.06
CA GLU A 60 6.90 3.82 -11.42
C GLU A 60 6.53 4.04 -9.96
N TYR A 61 5.22 4.05 -9.64
CA TYR A 61 4.77 4.15 -8.26
C TYR A 61 5.32 3.02 -7.37
N ASN A 62 5.48 1.83 -7.94
CA ASN A 62 5.89 0.62 -7.25
C ASN A 62 7.37 0.25 -7.41
N GLU A 63 8.19 1.08 -8.03
CA GLU A 63 9.63 0.82 -8.23
C GLU A 63 10.34 0.35 -6.95
N PRO A 64 10.22 1.02 -5.79
CA PRO A 64 10.89 0.59 -4.57
C PRO A 64 10.50 -0.84 -4.13
N LEU A 65 9.22 -1.21 -4.28
CA LEU A 65 8.73 -2.56 -3.95
C LEU A 65 9.34 -3.60 -4.89
N LEU A 66 9.34 -3.31 -6.20
CA LEU A 66 9.83 -4.23 -7.21
C LEU A 66 11.35 -4.41 -7.10
N GLU A 67 12.10 -3.36 -6.75
CA GLU A 67 13.55 -3.42 -6.49
C GLU A 67 13.88 -4.29 -5.28
N ILE A 68 13.16 -4.12 -4.16
CA ILE A 68 13.33 -4.97 -2.98
C ILE A 68 13.14 -6.44 -3.35
N LEU A 69 12.05 -6.78 -4.05
CA LEU A 69 11.77 -8.17 -4.43
C LEU A 69 12.79 -8.74 -5.43
N ALA A 70 13.28 -7.92 -6.35
CA ALA A 70 14.33 -8.30 -7.29
C ALA A 70 15.68 -8.57 -6.60
N SER A 71 15.99 -7.85 -5.52
CA SER A 71 17.22 -8.01 -4.75
C SER A 71 17.27 -9.24 -3.83
N LEU A 72 16.14 -9.90 -3.58
CA LEU A 72 16.08 -11.10 -2.74
C LEU A 72 16.87 -12.25 -3.38
N SER A 73 17.50 -13.10 -2.56
CA SER A 73 18.14 -14.32 -3.06
C SER A 73 17.14 -15.28 -3.71
N ALA A 74 17.61 -16.19 -4.58
CA ALA A 74 16.73 -17.08 -5.34
C ALA A 74 15.83 -17.97 -4.46
N ASP A 75 16.32 -18.35 -3.28
CA ASP A 75 15.66 -19.19 -2.28
C ASP A 75 14.85 -18.39 -1.24
N GLU A 76 15.04 -17.07 -1.17
CA GLU A 76 14.31 -16.22 -0.24
C GLU A 76 12.88 -15.95 -0.71
N LYS A 77 11.93 -16.15 0.21
CA LYS A 77 10.52 -15.81 0.03
C LYS A 77 10.02 -14.92 1.15
N VAL A 78 9.19 -13.93 0.81
CA VAL A 78 8.62 -12.98 1.74
C VAL A 78 7.14 -13.25 2.01
N VAL A 79 6.64 -12.71 3.12
CA VAL A 79 5.22 -12.46 3.35
C VAL A 79 4.98 -11.00 2.98
N ILE A 80 4.20 -10.75 1.93
CA ILE A 80 3.86 -9.38 1.53
C ILE A 80 2.51 -9.00 2.12
N VAL A 81 2.43 -7.80 2.69
CA VAL A 81 1.21 -7.26 3.29
C VAL A 81 0.87 -5.95 2.59
N GLY A 82 -0.22 -5.93 1.84
CA GLY A 82 -0.73 -4.75 1.16
C GLY A 82 -1.90 -4.17 1.93
N HIS A 83 -1.78 -2.92 2.39
CA HIS A 83 -2.85 -2.20 3.07
C HIS A 83 -3.60 -1.26 2.11
N SER A 84 -4.94 -1.27 2.11
CA SER A 84 -5.75 -0.36 1.29
C SER A 84 -5.35 -0.41 -0.20
N LEU A 85 -4.92 0.71 -0.81
CA LEU A 85 -4.40 0.75 -2.18
C LEU A 85 -3.18 -0.16 -2.40
N GLY A 86 -2.39 -0.41 -1.35
CA GLY A 86 -1.24 -1.32 -1.37
C GLY A 86 -1.62 -2.77 -1.74
N GLY A 87 -2.90 -3.14 -1.72
CA GLY A 87 -3.36 -4.41 -2.30
C GLY A 87 -3.14 -4.52 -3.81
N LEU A 88 -3.31 -3.43 -4.56
CA LEU A 88 -2.97 -3.42 -6.00
C LEU A 88 -1.46 -3.53 -6.22
N SER A 89 -0.66 -2.84 -5.39
CA SER A 89 0.80 -2.92 -5.40
C SER A 89 1.29 -4.34 -5.13
N LEU A 90 0.67 -5.01 -4.15
CA LEU A 90 0.90 -6.41 -3.85
C LEU A 90 0.56 -7.29 -5.06
N ALA A 91 -0.62 -7.11 -5.67
CA ALA A 91 -1.03 -7.92 -6.82
C ALA A 91 -0.05 -7.78 -7.99
N LEU A 92 0.41 -6.56 -8.28
CA LEU A 92 1.46 -6.31 -9.27
C LEU A 92 2.76 -7.05 -8.95
N ALA A 93 3.20 -6.98 -7.69
CA ALA A 93 4.39 -7.69 -7.23
C ALA A 93 4.24 -9.22 -7.34
N ALA A 94 3.05 -9.76 -7.06
CA ALA A 94 2.75 -11.18 -7.17
C ALA A 94 2.72 -11.68 -8.61
N GLU A 95 2.24 -10.87 -9.55
CA GLU A 95 2.32 -11.17 -10.97
C GLU A 95 3.79 -11.21 -11.46
N LYS A 96 4.61 -10.25 -11.03
CA LYS A 96 6.00 -10.12 -11.50
C LYS A 96 6.97 -11.09 -10.81
N PHE A 97 6.76 -11.39 -9.53
CA PHE A 97 7.66 -12.20 -8.70
C PHE A 97 6.92 -13.31 -7.92
N PRO A 98 6.12 -14.17 -8.57
CA PRO A 98 5.30 -15.17 -7.89
C PRO A 98 6.15 -16.15 -7.05
N HIS A 99 7.38 -16.45 -7.48
CA HIS A 99 8.29 -17.35 -6.78
C HIS A 99 8.94 -16.75 -5.53
N LYS A 100 8.92 -15.42 -5.37
CA LYS A 100 9.49 -14.69 -4.22
C LYS A 100 8.48 -14.46 -3.10
N ILE A 101 7.22 -14.81 -3.31
CA ILE A 101 6.13 -14.55 -2.34
C ILE A 101 5.64 -15.88 -1.79
N SER A 102 5.72 -16.03 -0.46
CA SER A 102 5.20 -17.21 0.24
C SER A 102 3.75 -17.04 0.68
N VAL A 103 3.36 -15.82 1.05
CA VAL A 103 2.00 -15.46 1.47
C VAL A 103 1.73 -14.02 1.03
N ALA A 104 0.55 -13.81 0.47
CA ALA A 104 0.00 -12.50 0.10
C ALA A 104 -1.14 -12.15 1.07
N ILE A 105 -1.00 -11.04 1.81
CA ILE A 105 -2.00 -10.58 2.78
C ILE A 105 -2.59 -9.25 2.30
N PHE A 106 -3.88 -9.28 1.94
CA PHE A 106 -4.68 -8.10 1.61
C PHE A 106 -5.32 -7.56 2.88
N LEU A 107 -4.67 -6.59 3.54
CA LEU A 107 -5.13 -6.02 4.80
C LEU A 107 -6.05 -4.83 4.53
N THR A 108 -7.37 -5.03 4.70
CA THR A 108 -8.40 -4.00 4.41
C THR A 108 -8.13 -3.32 3.06
N ALA A 109 -7.80 -4.14 2.06
CA ALA A 109 -7.17 -3.72 0.82
C ALA A 109 -8.01 -4.03 -0.41
N PHE A 110 -7.72 -3.31 -1.49
CA PHE A 110 -8.27 -3.63 -2.80
C PHE A 110 -7.61 -4.89 -3.35
N MET A 111 -8.42 -5.93 -3.59
CA MET A 111 -7.99 -7.15 -4.24
C MET A 111 -8.56 -7.17 -5.66
N PRO A 112 -7.73 -7.03 -6.71
CA PRO A 112 -8.22 -7.07 -8.08
C PRO A 112 -8.63 -8.50 -8.45
N ASP A 113 -9.59 -8.62 -9.37
CA ASP A 113 -9.90 -9.91 -10.00
C ASP A 113 -9.07 -10.12 -11.28
N THR A 114 -9.23 -11.27 -11.92
CA THR A 114 -8.52 -11.63 -13.15
C THR A 114 -9.31 -11.34 -14.42
N LYS A 115 -10.50 -10.73 -14.31
CA LYS A 115 -11.42 -10.49 -15.42
C LYS A 115 -11.40 -9.05 -15.90
N HIS A 116 -11.27 -8.11 -14.97
CA HIS A 116 -11.32 -6.69 -15.23
C HIS A 116 -9.92 -6.08 -15.16
N GLN A 117 -9.77 -4.86 -15.68
CA GLN A 117 -8.57 -4.07 -15.45
C GLN A 117 -8.35 -3.84 -13.95
N PRO A 118 -7.10 -3.80 -13.44
CA PRO A 118 -6.83 -3.69 -12.00
C PRO A 118 -7.49 -2.49 -11.31
N SER A 119 -7.69 -1.36 -12.01
CA SER A 119 -8.35 -0.17 -11.45
C SER A 119 -9.84 -0.35 -11.18
N TYR A 120 -10.49 -1.35 -11.79
CA TYR A 120 -11.94 -1.57 -11.70
C TYR A 120 -12.43 -1.65 -10.25
N VAL A 121 -11.72 -2.38 -9.38
CA VAL A 121 -12.12 -2.53 -7.97
C VAL A 121 -12.07 -1.20 -7.21
N VAL A 122 -11.13 -0.33 -7.58
CA VAL A 122 -10.99 1.02 -7.01
C VAL A 122 -12.09 1.92 -7.54
N GLU A 123 -12.31 1.94 -8.85
CA GLU A 123 -13.39 2.71 -9.48
C GLU A 123 -14.76 2.38 -8.87
N ARG A 124 -15.08 1.09 -8.73
CA ARG A 124 -16.32 0.62 -8.10
C ARG A 124 -16.42 1.01 -6.63
N PHE A 125 -15.32 1.09 -5.90
CA PHE A 125 -15.33 1.56 -4.53
C PHE A 125 -15.66 3.05 -4.44
N PHE A 126 -15.00 3.89 -5.27
CA PHE A 126 -15.28 5.33 -5.29
C PHE A 126 -16.71 5.65 -5.71
N GLU A 127 -17.27 4.91 -6.66
CA GLU A 127 -18.67 5.08 -7.10
C GLU A 127 -19.70 4.73 -6.02
N ARG A 128 -19.35 3.86 -5.07
CA ARG A 128 -20.27 3.45 -3.98
C ARG A 128 -20.32 4.45 -2.84
N ILE A 129 -19.36 5.35 -2.73
CA ILE A 129 -19.27 6.32 -1.62
C ILE A 129 -19.90 7.63 -2.08
N PRO A 130 -21.03 8.06 -1.49
CA PRO A 130 -21.65 9.34 -1.80
C PRO A 130 -20.65 10.50 -1.63
N SER A 131 -20.76 11.54 -2.45
CA SER A 131 -19.82 12.68 -2.41
C SER A 131 -19.69 13.32 -1.02
N GLY A 132 -20.78 13.37 -0.25
CA GLY A 132 -20.79 13.91 1.12
C GLY A 132 -19.99 13.08 2.15
N GLU A 133 -19.78 11.78 1.90
CA GLU A 133 -19.04 10.91 2.83
C GLU A 133 -17.52 11.12 2.78
N TRP A 134 -17.04 11.81 1.75
CA TRP A 134 -15.63 12.20 1.62
C TRP A 134 -15.25 13.43 2.46
N LEU A 135 -16.22 14.09 3.09
CA LEU A 135 -16.04 15.26 3.95
C LEU A 135 -15.19 16.36 3.27
N ASP A 136 -14.04 16.71 3.85
CA ASP A 136 -13.12 17.74 3.39
C ASP A 136 -12.00 17.21 2.46
N THR A 137 -12.13 15.97 1.99
CA THR A 137 -11.22 15.36 1.01
C THR A 137 -11.32 16.05 -0.35
N GLN A 138 -10.16 16.34 -0.95
CA GLN A 138 -10.06 17.03 -2.23
C GLN A 138 -9.67 16.08 -3.35
N PHE A 139 -10.34 16.23 -4.50
CA PHE A 139 -10.02 15.55 -5.74
C PHE A 139 -9.68 16.59 -6.79
N SER A 140 -8.47 16.54 -7.33
CA SER A 140 -8.00 17.53 -8.30
C SER A 140 -7.47 16.85 -9.54
N VAL A 141 -7.71 17.42 -10.72
CA VAL A 141 -7.12 16.93 -11.98
C VAL A 141 -5.69 17.47 -12.07
N ILE A 142 -4.71 16.59 -12.32
CA ILE A 142 -3.29 16.96 -12.46
C ILE A 142 -3.07 17.76 -13.74
N ASP A 143 -3.70 17.32 -14.83
CA ASP A 143 -3.51 17.87 -16.16
C ASP A 143 -4.87 17.97 -16.85
N SER A 144 -5.29 19.18 -17.22
CA SER A 144 -6.54 19.42 -17.93
C SER A 144 -6.62 18.72 -19.29
N SER A 145 -5.47 18.42 -19.92
CA SER A 145 -5.39 17.66 -21.16
C SER A 145 -5.61 16.16 -20.96
N ASN A 146 -5.44 15.66 -19.73
CA ASN A 146 -5.75 14.28 -19.34
C ASN A 146 -6.59 14.22 -18.05
N PRO A 147 -7.92 14.41 -18.17
CA PRO A 147 -8.83 14.44 -17.02
C PRO A 147 -8.87 13.15 -16.18
N SER A 148 -8.31 12.05 -16.69
CA SER A 148 -8.21 10.78 -15.96
C SER A 148 -7.13 10.79 -14.87
N ARG A 149 -6.12 11.66 -14.97
CA ARG A 149 -5.08 11.81 -13.94
C ARG A 149 -5.59 12.73 -12.83
N LYS A 150 -6.04 12.12 -11.73
CA LYS A 150 -6.53 12.83 -10.55
C LYS A 150 -5.62 12.59 -9.35
N THR A 151 -5.42 13.62 -8.54
CA THR A 151 -4.91 13.50 -7.17
C THR A 151 -6.05 13.41 -6.19
N LEU A 152 -5.76 12.77 -5.07
CA LEU A 152 -6.64 12.61 -3.93
C LEU A 152 -5.87 13.10 -2.70
N PHE A 153 -6.37 14.15 -2.06
CA PHE A 153 -5.82 14.65 -0.81
C PHE A 153 -6.84 14.43 0.31
N PHE A 154 -6.53 13.55 1.26
CA PHE A 154 -7.42 13.29 2.40
C PHE A 154 -7.47 14.52 3.32
N GLY A 155 -8.69 15.03 3.54
CA GLY A 155 -8.92 16.15 4.44
C GLY A 155 -8.82 15.75 5.91
N TYR A 156 -8.62 16.73 6.79
CA TYR A 156 -8.45 16.51 8.23
C TYR A 156 -9.68 15.84 8.86
N SER A 157 -10.88 16.27 8.49
CA SER A 157 -12.14 15.74 9.01
C SER A 157 -12.34 14.30 8.54
N PHE A 158 -12.04 14.01 7.28
CA PHE A 158 -12.05 12.66 6.75
C PHE A 158 -11.05 11.74 7.47
N LEU A 159 -9.80 12.17 7.63
CA LEU A 159 -8.79 11.41 8.37
C LEU A 159 -9.26 11.09 9.79
N THR A 160 -9.74 12.09 10.52
CA THR A 160 -10.13 11.96 11.93
C THR A 160 -11.39 11.11 12.12
N LEU A 161 -12.41 11.31 11.29
CA LEU A 161 -13.73 10.70 11.49
C LEU A 161 -13.92 9.36 10.76
N LYS A 162 -13.09 9.06 9.75
CA LYS A 162 -13.27 7.88 8.89
C LYS A 162 -12.07 6.94 8.84
N LEU A 163 -10.83 7.44 8.96
CA LEU A 163 -9.62 6.61 8.86
C LEU A 163 -8.96 6.30 10.22
N TYR A 164 -8.94 7.27 11.13
CA TYR A 164 -8.24 7.17 12.42
C TYR A 164 -9.15 7.35 13.63
N GLN A 165 -10.46 7.22 13.45
CA GLN A 165 -11.48 7.29 14.49
C GLN A 165 -11.28 6.26 15.62
N LEU A 166 -10.52 5.20 15.37
CA LEU A 166 -10.15 4.17 16.35
C LEU A 166 -8.67 4.24 16.78
N SER A 167 -7.90 5.21 16.28
CA SER A 167 -6.51 5.40 16.69
C SER A 167 -6.49 6.04 18.09
N PRO A 168 -5.78 5.44 19.06
CA PRO A 168 -5.62 6.06 20.37
C PRO A 168 -4.78 7.35 20.24
N PRO A 169 -4.95 8.33 21.14
CA PRO A 169 -4.01 9.43 21.26
C PRO A 169 -2.59 8.90 21.52
N GLU A 170 -1.60 9.43 20.80
CA GLU A 170 -0.19 9.22 21.16
C GLU A 170 0.12 10.07 22.39
N VAL A 171 0.70 9.46 23.42
CA VAL A 171 1.03 10.09 24.72
C VAL A 171 2.55 10.22 24.84
#